data_AF-A0A348TS14-F1
#
_entry.id   AF-A0A348TS14-F1
#
_cell.length_a   1.000
_cell.length_b   1.000
_cell.length_c   1.000
_cell.angle_alpha   90.00
_cell.angle_beta   90.00
_cell.angle_gamma   90.00
#
_symmetry.space_group_name_H-M   'P 1'
#
loop_
_entity.id
_entity.type
_entity.pdbx_description
1 polymer ?
#
loop_
_entity_poly.entity_id
_entity_poly.type
_entity_poly.pdbx_seq_one_letter_code
_entity_poly.pdbx_strand_id
1 'polypeptide(L)'
;MKKLILMVALMLTFGFVNAQKIFAVSNQAFADVKVFVVDNQAFADLLVYKVSNQAFAGKNDGKWFFVDNQAFADKKIYFVSNQAFADIKIYFVDNQAFAGWKNSSKKSLFY
;
A
#
# COMPACT_ATOMS: atom_id res chain seq x y z
N MET A 1 23.67 13.66 -33.82
CA MET A 1 23.91 14.19 -32.45
C MET A 1 22.65 14.72 -31.77
N LYS A 2 21.89 15.66 -32.37
CA LYS A 2 20.64 16.18 -31.78
C LYS A 2 19.59 15.10 -31.43
N LYS A 3 19.41 14.08 -32.28
CA LYS A 3 18.49 12.95 -32.03
C LYS A 3 18.91 12.07 -30.85
N LEU A 4 20.23 11.93 -30.60
CA LEU A 4 20.76 11.15 -29.48
C LEU A 4 20.55 11.89 -28.15
N ILE A 5 20.74 13.21 -28.15
CA ILE A 5 20.46 14.06 -26.98
C ILE A 5 18.96 14.02 -26.63
N LEU A 6 18.07 14.06 -27.65
CA LEU A 6 16.63 13.94 -27.44
C LEU A 6 16.22 12.59 -26.83
N MET A 7 16.90 11.51 -27.23
CA MET A 7 16.63 10.15 -26.75
C MET A 7 17.11 9.94 -25.31
N VAL A 8 18.28 10.51 -24.96
CA VAL A 8 18.80 10.50 -23.58
C VAL A 8 17.94 11.38 -22.66
N ALA A 9 17.48 12.54 -23.12
CA ALA A 9 16.58 13.40 -22.37
C ALA A 9 15.22 12.72 -22.07
N LEU A 10 14.73 11.87 -22.98
CA LEU A 10 13.49 11.12 -22.80
C LEU A 10 13.63 9.97 -21.78
N MET A 11 14.82 9.39 -21.62
CA MET A 11 15.07 8.33 -20.61
C MET A 11 15.12 8.86 -19.18
N LEU A 12 15.42 10.15 -18.99
CA LEU A 12 15.50 10.78 -17.66
C LEU A 12 14.14 11.08 -17.02
N THR A 13 13.03 10.84 -17.73
CA THR A 13 11.67 11.09 -17.22
C THR A 13 10.99 9.86 -16.61
N PHE A 14 11.63 8.67 -16.67
CA PHE A 14 11.15 7.50 -15.95
C PHE A 14 11.43 7.63 -14.46
N GLY A 15 10.55 8.37 -13.77
CA GLY A 15 10.58 8.45 -12.31
C GLY A 15 10.35 7.07 -11.68
N PHE A 16 11.06 6.78 -10.59
CA PHE A 16 10.80 5.60 -9.78
C PHE A 16 9.35 5.64 -9.29
N VAL A 17 8.53 4.72 -9.80
CA VAL A 17 7.20 4.49 -9.27
C VAL A 17 7.40 3.75 -7.95
N ASN A 18 7.36 4.50 -6.84
CA ASN A 18 7.35 3.91 -5.51
C ASN A 18 6.07 3.09 -5.33
N ALA A 19 6.20 1.79 -5.54
CA ALA A 19 5.19 0.78 -5.30
C ALA A 19 5.04 0.56 -3.80
N GLN A 20 3.84 0.70 -3.23
CA GLN A 20 3.58 0.48 -1.80
C GLN A 20 3.78 -0.99 -1.40
N LYS A 21 4.96 -1.27 -0.84
CA LYS A 21 5.38 -2.57 -0.31
C LYS A 21 5.02 -2.68 1.16
N ILE A 22 4.27 -3.73 1.49
CA ILE A 22 3.76 -3.97 2.84
C ILE A 22 4.40 -5.23 3.41
N PHE A 23 4.89 -5.16 4.65
CA PHE A 23 5.33 -6.35 5.39
C PHE A 23 4.42 -6.55 6.60
N ALA A 24 3.86 -7.75 6.74
CA ALA A 24 3.05 -8.12 7.89
C ALA A 24 3.97 -8.61 9.01
N VAL A 25 4.10 -7.84 10.08
CA VAL A 25 4.87 -8.25 11.27
C VAL A 25 4.04 -9.16 12.17
N SER A 26 4.70 -10.03 12.93
CA SER A 26 4.06 -10.92 13.91
C SER A 26 3.93 -10.32 15.31
N ASN A 27 4.60 -9.19 15.58
CA ASN A 27 4.56 -8.50 16.86
C ASN A 27 4.21 -7.03 16.65
N GLN A 28 3.15 -6.57 17.33
CA GLN A 28 2.64 -5.21 17.26
C GLN A 28 3.69 -4.13 17.54
N ALA A 29 4.70 -4.42 18.38
CA ALA A 29 5.73 -3.46 18.75
C ALA A 29 6.62 -3.03 17.55
N PHE A 30 6.64 -3.82 16.47
CA PHE A 30 7.41 -3.53 15.27
C PHE A 30 6.59 -2.93 14.13
N ALA A 31 5.28 -2.74 14.32
CA ALA A 31 4.40 -2.19 13.30
C ALA A 31 4.44 -0.67 13.27
N ASP A 32 4.36 -0.12 12.06
CA ASP A 32 4.13 1.29 11.84
C ASP A 32 2.62 1.61 11.89
N VAL A 33 1.77 0.65 11.52
CA VAL A 33 0.30 0.77 11.52
C VAL A 33 -0.36 -0.53 11.96
N LYS A 34 -1.35 -0.45 12.87
CA LYS A 34 -2.23 -1.56 13.25
C LYS A 34 -3.47 -1.56 12.37
N VAL A 35 -3.75 -2.72 11.77
CA VAL A 35 -4.78 -2.90 10.75
C VAL A 35 -5.81 -3.91 11.24
N PHE A 36 -7.08 -3.54 11.21
CA PHE A 36 -8.19 -4.47 11.41
C PHE A 36 -8.89 -4.75 10.08
N VAL A 37 -9.08 -6.03 9.76
CA VAL A 37 -9.81 -6.44 8.56
C VAL A 37 -11.30 -6.54 8.91
N VAL A 38 -12.13 -5.75 8.24
CA VAL A 38 -13.60 -5.81 8.42
C VAL A 38 -14.23 -6.79 7.44
N ASP A 39 -15.40 -7.34 7.79
CA ASP A 39 -16.14 -8.28 6.94
C ASP A 39 -17.05 -7.61 5.89
N ASN A 40 -17.20 -6.28 5.96
CA ASN A 40 -18.01 -5.53 5.01
C ASN A 40 -17.32 -4.22 4.62
N GLN A 41 -17.15 -4.02 3.31
CA GLN A 41 -16.53 -2.83 2.73
C GLN A 41 -17.12 -1.51 3.20
N ALA A 42 -18.40 -1.49 3.62
CA ALA A 42 -19.06 -0.30 4.15
C ALA A 42 -18.34 0.29 5.37
N PHE A 43 -17.71 -0.55 6.19
CA PHE A 43 -17.06 -0.14 7.44
C PHE A 43 -15.56 0.16 7.32
N ALA A 44 -14.97 -0.05 6.15
CA ALA A 44 -13.55 0.15 5.90
C ALA A 44 -13.19 1.64 5.78
N ASP A 45 -11.98 1.98 6.26
CA ASP A 45 -11.31 3.25 5.97
C ASP A 45 -10.57 3.20 4.62
N LEU A 46 -10.08 2.01 4.23
CA LEU A 46 -9.33 1.75 3.00
C LEU A 46 -9.77 0.42 2.37
N LEU A 47 -10.07 0.45 1.07
CA LEU A 47 -10.26 -0.76 0.27
C LEU A 47 -8.91 -1.18 -0.31
N VAL A 48 -8.49 -2.41 0.00
CA VAL A 48 -7.17 -2.92 -0.34
C VAL A 48 -7.28 -3.99 -1.42
N TYR A 49 -6.59 -3.78 -2.53
CA TYR A 49 -6.35 -4.82 -3.53
C TYR A 49 -4.93 -5.36 -3.36
N LYS A 50 -4.81 -6.68 -3.15
CA LYS A 50 -3.50 -7.35 -3.09
C LYS A 50 -2.98 -7.58 -4.50
N VAL A 51 -1.93 -6.86 -4.87
CA VAL A 51 -1.30 -7.05 -6.18
C VAL A 51 -0.33 -8.24 -6.14
N SER A 52 -0.20 -8.94 -7.25
CA SER A 52 0.69 -10.11 -7.40
C SER A 52 2.12 -9.75 -7.79
N ASN A 53 2.36 -8.54 -8.29
CA ASN A 53 3.67 -8.07 -8.74
C ASN A 53 3.91 -6.65 -8.23
N GLN A 54 5.12 -6.39 -7.73
CA GLN A 54 5.56 -5.07 -7.28
C GLN A 54 5.33 -3.98 -8.32
N ALA A 55 5.48 -4.27 -9.61
CA ALA A 55 5.24 -3.30 -10.69
C ALA A 55 3.79 -2.75 -10.72
N PHE A 56 2.84 -3.46 -10.12
CA PHE A 56 1.43 -3.04 -10.04
C PHE A 56 1.06 -2.41 -8.70
N ALA A 57 1.95 -2.40 -7.71
CA ALA A 57 1.65 -1.76 -6.45
C ALA A 57 1.52 -0.24 -6.66
N GLY A 58 0.51 0.34 -6.03
CA GLY A 58 0.18 1.74 -6.22
C GLY A 58 0.87 2.64 -5.20
N LYS A 59 0.54 3.92 -5.27
CA LYS A 59 1.09 4.96 -4.40
C LYS A 59 0.05 5.39 -3.38
N ASN A 60 0.04 4.74 -2.22
CA ASN A 60 -0.88 5.06 -1.13
C ASN A 60 -2.34 5.19 -1.62
N ASP A 61 -2.76 4.22 -2.43
CA ASP A 61 -4.05 4.18 -3.14
C ASP A 61 -4.78 2.84 -2.94
N GLY A 62 -4.33 2.04 -1.97
CA GLY A 62 -4.93 0.74 -1.64
C GLY A 62 -4.42 -0.45 -2.46
N LYS A 63 -3.52 -0.26 -3.42
CA LYS A 63 -2.88 -1.40 -4.12
C LYS A 63 -1.61 -1.84 -3.40
N TRP A 64 -1.71 -2.89 -2.60
CA TRP A 64 -0.64 -3.36 -1.73
C TRP A 64 0.09 -4.56 -2.33
N PHE A 65 1.41 -4.46 -2.42
CA PHE A 65 2.28 -5.60 -2.69
C PHE A 65 2.87 -6.09 -1.37
N PHE A 66 2.54 -7.31 -0.98
CA PHE A 66 3.10 -7.90 0.24
C PHE A 66 4.48 -8.47 -0.06
N VAL A 67 5.47 -8.10 0.76
CA VAL A 67 6.83 -8.64 0.70
C VAL A 67 7.06 -9.58 1.88
N ASP A 68 8.00 -10.52 1.72
CA ASP A 68 8.35 -11.51 2.75
C ASP A 68 9.58 -11.09 3.59
N ASN A 69 10.21 -9.96 3.24
CA ASN A 69 11.35 -9.42 3.99
C ASN A 69 11.08 -7.97 4.39
N GLN A 70 11.14 -7.72 5.71
CA GLN A 70 10.95 -6.42 6.31
C GLN A 70 11.83 -5.32 5.71
N ALA A 71 13.06 -5.65 5.31
CA ALA A 71 14.00 -4.68 4.73
C ALA A 71 13.53 -4.09 3.39
N PHE A 72 12.59 -4.76 2.71
CA PHE A 72 12.01 -4.29 1.45
C PHE A 72 10.67 -3.58 1.63
N ALA A 73 10.13 -3.50 2.85
CA ALA A 73 8.84 -2.88 3.10
C ALA A 73 8.94 -1.35 3.14
N ASP A 74 7.94 -0.67 2.59
CA ASP A 74 7.76 0.77 2.84
C ASP A 74 6.94 1.01 4.11
N LYS A 75 6.05 0.06 4.46
CA LYS A 75 5.29 0.05 5.71
C LYS A 75 5.22 -1.35 6.31
N LYS A 76 5.39 -1.41 7.62
CA LYS A 76 5.15 -2.61 8.45
C LYS A 76 3.78 -2.51 9.07
N ILE A 77 2.94 -3.51 8.85
CA ILE A 77 1.60 -3.56 9.44
C ILE A 77 1.48 -4.73 10.40
N TYR A 78 0.67 -4.56 11.43
CA TYR A 78 0.25 -5.65 12.32
C TYR A 78 -1.26 -5.81 12.22
N PHE A 79 -1.71 -7.04 11.92
CA PHE A 79 -3.13 -7.35 11.90
C PHE A 79 -3.62 -7.56 13.34
N VAL A 80 -4.54 -6.71 13.79
CA VAL A 80 -5.19 -6.85 15.10
C VAL A 80 -6.49 -7.62 14.96
N SER A 81 -6.85 -8.37 16.00
CA SER A 81 -8.11 -9.14 16.07
C SER A 81 -9.29 -8.37 16.68
N ASN A 82 -9.04 -7.20 17.27
CA ASN A 82 -10.07 -6.34 17.83
C ASN A 82 -9.96 -4.93 17.25
N GLN A 83 -11.07 -4.47 16.66
CA GLN A 83 -11.18 -3.16 16.01
C GLN A 83 -10.77 -2.00 16.92
N ALA A 84 -11.01 -2.10 18.24
CA ALA A 84 -10.67 -1.05 19.20
C ALA A 84 -9.17 -0.74 19.27
N PHE A 85 -8.29 -1.68 18.86
CA PHE A 85 -6.84 -1.50 18.86
C PHE A 85 -6.27 -1.10 17.50
N ALA A 86 -7.11 -0.93 16.49
CA ALA A 86 -6.71 -0.65 15.13
C ALA A 86 -6.53 0.85 14.88
N ASP A 87 -5.48 1.21 14.17
CA ASP A 87 -5.33 2.59 13.67
C ASP A 87 -6.23 2.79 12.43
N ILE A 88 -6.36 1.75 11.59
CA ILE A 88 -7.23 1.75 10.41
C ILE A 88 -8.04 0.45 10.30
N LYS A 89 -9.17 0.56 9.60
CA LYS A 89 -9.96 -0.59 9.12
C LYS A 89 -9.76 -0.79 7.63
N ILE A 90 -9.48 -2.00 7.19
CA ILE A 90 -9.40 -2.34 5.76
C ILE A 90 -10.42 -3.38 5.37
N TYR A 91 -10.77 -3.39 4.08
CA TYR A 91 -11.48 -4.49 3.45
C TYR A 91 -10.72 -4.91 2.20
N PHE A 92 -10.47 -6.21 2.03
CA PHE A 92 -9.82 -6.71 0.83
C PHE A 92 -10.83 -6.85 -0.31
N VAL A 93 -10.49 -6.29 -1.47
CA VAL A 93 -11.31 -6.36 -2.69
C VAL A 93 -10.63 -7.24 -3.73
N ASP A 94 -11.43 -7.88 -4.58
CA ASP A 94 -10.93 -8.79 -5.62
C ASP A 94 -10.63 -8.09 -6.96
N ASN A 95 -10.99 -6.82 -7.10
CA ASN A 95 -10.74 -6.04 -8.31
C ASN A 95 -10.01 -4.74 -7.97
N GLN A 96 -8.88 -4.51 -8.64
CA GLN A 96 -8.05 -3.32 -8.46
C GLN A 96 -8.82 -2.00 -8.66
N ALA A 97 -9.88 -2.00 -9.48
CA ALA A 97 -10.69 -0.81 -9.74
C ALA A 97 -11.42 -0.30 -8.48
N PHE A 98 -11.60 -1.14 -7.46
CA PHE A 98 -12.24 -0.78 -6.20
C PHE A 98 -11.24 -0.39 -5.11
N ALA A 99 -9.94 -0.52 -5.34
CA ALA A 99 -8.93 -0.11 -4.37
C ALA A 99 -8.98 1.42 -4.16
N GLY A 100 -8.90 1.85 -2.90
CA GLY A 100 -8.91 3.28 -2.61
C GLY A 100 -9.32 3.63 -1.20
N TRP A 101 -8.95 4.85 -0.80
CA TRP A 101 -9.31 5.42 0.48
C TRP A 101 -10.79 5.80 0.51
N LYS A 102 -11.50 5.30 1.52
CA LYS A 102 -12.84 5.79 1.91
C LYS A 102 -12.75 6.89 2.94
N ASN A 103 -11.71 6.86 3.78
CA ASN A 103 -11.44 7.85 4.82
C ASN A 103 -10.09 8.54 4.58
N SER A 104 -10.12 9.66 3.86
CA SER A 104 -8.92 10.42 3.51
C SER A 104 -8.15 10.97 4.72
N SER A 105 -8.80 11.17 5.88
CA SER A 105 -8.13 11.69 7.08
C SER A 105 -7.04 10.75 7.61
N LYS A 106 -7.13 9.45 7.29
CA LYS A 106 -6.18 8.42 7.73
C LYS A 106 -5.06 8.13 6.72
N LYS A 107 -5.08 8.79 5.56
CA LYS A 107 -4.12 8.56 4.47
C LYS A 107 -2.67 8.83 4.88
N SER A 108 -2.47 9.72 5.86
CA SER A 108 -1.17 10.05 6.44
C SER A 108 -0.45 8.88 7.09
N LEU A 109 -1.17 7.83 7.52
CA LEU A 109 -0.58 6.64 8.12
C LEU A 109 0.28 5.84 7.12
N PHE A 110 0.11 6.10 5.82
CA PHE A 110 0.78 5.37 4.73
C PHE A 110 1.66 6.27 3.83
N TYR A 111 1.98 7.48 4.26
CA TYR A 111 3.00 8.33 3.62
C TYR A 111 4.40 8.11 4.19
#